data_AF-G9NAD9-F1
#
_entry.id   AF-G9NAD9-F1
#
_cell.length_a   1.000
_cell.length_b   1.000
_cell.length_c   1.000
_cell.angle_alpha   90.00
_cell.angle_beta   90.00
_cell.angle_gamma   90.00
#
_symmetry.space_group_name_H-M   'P 1'
#
loop_
_entity.id
_entity.type
_entity.pdbx_description
1 polymer ?
#
loop_
_entity_poly.entity_id
_entity_poly.type
_entity_poly.pdbx_seq_one_letter_code
_entity_poly.pdbx_strand_id
1 'polypeptide(L)'
;ILCSSSPESSPLDDAALVYVTTYTDKEDAWTTEESLRLASRLVETSLDNDRLDTFITQCLLHDTLRPLFSKPSARLTASGRPLQVAHQPTDMQPMTSLDSLSQEHEKLHAASSFNWAVMSCSQAAVGRYWPLFLPILLSLAEDHNTAVRVKGLRILGLFLDKCSPDTILSAGVDNVIQDAVFPTLLFLPATTPESESVELLFPAYQVLLQIAQLDPDTRSLRRRRFLDKLLRDGIFVGHYHASQHARIVEVLMNITKDIISCLGIFSAKHL
;
A
#
# COMPACT_ATOMS: atom_id res chain seq x y z
N ILE A 1 48.84 29.46 -0.30
CA ILE A 1 48.29 28.23 -0.92
C ILE A 1 47.98 27.29 0.23
N LEU A 2 46.74 27.32 0.72
CA LEU A 2 46.26 26.45 1.79
C LEU A 2 45.36 25.41 1.13
N CYS A 3 45.78 24.15 1.19
CA CYS A 3 45.05 23.02 0.63
C CYS A 3 43.67 22.91 1.29
N SER A 4 42.62 23.09 0.49
CA SER A 4 41.28 22.65 0.81
C SER A 4 41.25 21.12 0.76
N SER A 5 41.41 20.48 1.91
CA SER A 5 41.00 19.10 2.10
C SER A 5 39.47 19.07 1.98
N SER A 6 38.96 18.62 0.83
CA SER A 6 37.58 18.18 0.72
C SER A 6 37.33 17.11 1.79
N PRO A 7 36.23 17.18 2.57
CA PRO A 7 35.89 16.09 3.46
C PRO A 7 35.59 14.87 2.58
N GLU A 8 36.42 13.83 2.68
CA GLU A 8 36.06 12.51 2.17
C GLU A 8 34.76 12.09 2.89
N SER A 9 33.64 12.23 2.20
CA SER A 9 32.36 11.77 2.70
C SER A 9 32.38 10.24 2.67
N SER A 10 32.69 9.63 3.81
CA SER A 10 32.47 8.19 3.98
C SER A 10 31.04 7.87 3.56
N PRO A 11 30.82 6.81 2.75
CA PRO A 11 29.47 6.43 2.36
C PRO A 11 28.66 6.10 3.61
N LEU A 12 27.42 6.59 3.66
CA LEU A 12 26.47 6.21 4.72
C LEU A 12 26.32 4.69 4.71
N ASP A 13 26.22 4.09 5.90
CA ASP A 13 25.92 2.68 6.01
C ASP A 13 24.47 2.39 5.60
N ASP A 14 24.19 1.15 5.22
CA ASP A 14 22.88 0.76 4.69
C ASP A 14 21.78 0.96 5.75
N ALA A 15 22.11 0.79 7.04
CA ALA A 15 21.18 1.04 8.14
C ALA A 15 20.76 2.52 8.21
N ALA A 16 21.70 3.47 8.12
CA ALA A 16 21.36 4.89 8.07
C ALA A 16 20.57 5.22 6.81
N LEU A 17 20.91 4.63 5.65
CA LEU A 17 20.19 4.85 4.40
C LEU A 17 18.72 4.41 4.50
N VAL A 18 18.41 3.29 5.16
CA VAL A 18 17.03 2.87 5.42
C VAL A 18 16.26 3.98 6.16
N TYR A 19 16.81 4.56 7.23
CA TYR A 19 16.13 5.66 7.93
C TYR A 19 15.97 6.91 7.06
N VAL A 20 16.97 7.23 6.25
CA VAL A 20 16.91 8.39 5.33
C VAL A 20 15.75 8.24 4.35
N THR A 21 15.46 7.03 3.86
CA THR A 21 14.34 6.80 2.91
C THR A 21 12.96 7.11 3.51
N THR A 22 12.83 7.19 4.84
CA THR A 22 11.55 7.58 5.48
C THR A 22 11.21 9.06 5.28
N TYR A 23 12.17 9.89 4.85
CA TYR A 23 12.02 11.34 4.66
C TYR A 23 11.93 11.73 3.18
N THR A 24 11.77 10.78 2.26
CA THR A 24 11.74 11.07 0.81
C THR A 24 10.33 11.29 0.26
N ASP A 25 9.32 11.34 1.13
CA ASP A 25 7.92 11.51 0.75
C ASP A 25 7.37 12.81 1.35
N LYS A 26 7.01 13.74 0.47
CA LYS A 26 6.51 15.08 0.82
C LYS A 26 5.12 15.07 1.45
N GLU A 27 4.37 13.97 1.28
CA GLU A 27 3.01 13.83 1.81
C GLU A 27 3.03 13.39 3.28
N ASP A 28 4.20 13.04 3.82
CA ASP A 28 4.34 12.63 5.22
C ASP A 28 4.40 13.83 6.16
N ALA A 29 3.63 13.74 7.26
CA ALA A 29 3.53 14.81 8.25
C ALA A 29 4.86 15.17 8.94
N TRP A 30 5.83 14.26 8.95
CA TRP A 30 7.15 14.48 9.55
C TRP A 30 8.22 14.94 8.54
N THR A 31 7.90 14.99 7.25
CA THR A 31 8.85 15.38 6.21
C THR A 31 8.70 16.88 5.91
N THR A 32 9.71 17.67 6.27
CA THR A 32 9.84 19.06 5.82
C THR A 32 10.53 19.13 4.45
N GLU A 33 10.38 20.24 3.73
CA GLU A 33 11.05 20.49 2.45
C GLU A 33 12.57 20.33 2.54
N GLU A 34 13.18 20.81 3.64
CA GLU A 34 14.60 20.66 3.89
C GLU A 34 14.99 19.20 4.12
N SER A 35 14.21 18.46 4.91
CA SER A 35 14.48 17.04 5.16
C SER A 35 14.34 16.20 3.89
N LEU A 36 13.33 16.50 3.07
CA LEU A 36 13.11 15.88 1.76
C LEU A 36 14.30 16.11 0.84
N ARG A 37 14.69 17.37 0.65
CA ARG A 37 15.82 17.73 -0.21
C ARG A 37 17.12 17.10 0.25
N LEU A 38 17.36 17.05 1.56
CA LEU A 38 18.55 16.42 2.12
C LEU A 38 18.52 14.91 1.94
N ALA A 39 17.39 14.26 2.24
CA ALA A 39 17.22 12.81 2.13
C ALA A 39 17.39 12.34 0.68
N SER A 40 16.70 12.97 -0.27
CA SER A 40 16.84 12.64 -1.69
C SER A 40 18.29 12.76 -2.16
N ARG A 41 18.97 13.85 -1.80
CA ARG A 41 20.38 14.05 -2.16
C ARG A 41 21.29 12.99 -1.53
N LEU A 42 21.07 12.62 -0.27
CA LEU A 42 21.87 11.60 0.42
C LEU A 42 21.69 10.23 -0.24
N VAL A 43 20.46 9.85 -0.57
CA VAL A 43 20.14 8.60 -1.27
C VAL A 43 20.78 8.59 -2.66
N GLU A 44 20.58 9.63 -3.47
CA GLU A 44 21.15 9.76 -4.83
C GLU A 44 22.68 9.73 -4.83
N THR A 45 23.33 10.31 -3.82
CA THR A 45 24.79 10.32 -3.71
C THR A 45 25.34 8.98 -3.22
N SER A 46 24.57 8.23 -2.43
CA SER A 46 25.04 7.00 -1.77
C SER A 46 24.69 5.72 -2.53
N LEU A 47 23.64 5.74 -3.36
CA LEU A 47 23.15 4.61 -4.14
C LEU A 47 23.29 4.90 -5.64
N ASP A 48 24.31 4.32 -6.27
CA ASP A 48 24.39 4.23 -7.72
C ASP A 48 23.41 3.17 -8.27
N ASN A 49 23.18 3.19 -9.58
CA ASN A 49 22.23 2.28 -10.22
C ASN A 49 22.55 0.79 -9.96
N ASP A 50 23.84 0.44 -9.83
CA ASP A 50 24.28 -0.93 -9.60
C ASP A 50 23.98 -1.40 -8.17
N ARG A 51 24.13 -0.53 -7.16
CA ARG A 51 23.78 -0.86 -5.77
C ARG A 51 22.30 -0.70 -5.46
N LEU A 52 21.58 0.16 -6.18
CA LEU A 52 20.18 0.51 -5.87
C LEU A 52 19.27 -0.72 -5.79
N ASP A 53 19.31 -1.59 -6.80
CA ASP A 53 18.47 -2.79 -6.83
C ASP A 53 18.81 -3.75 -5.69
N THR A 54 20.10 -3.90 -5.37
CA THR A 54 20.57 -4.77 -4.27
C THR A 54 20.14 -4.21 -2.92
N PHE A 55 20.32 -2.90 -2.71
CA PHE A 55 19.90 -2.21 -1.49
C PHE A 55 18.38 -2.35 -1.28
N ILE A 56 17.58 -2.09 -2.32
CA ILE A 56 16.12 -2.21 -2.23
C ILE A 56 15.74 -3.66 -1.93
N THR A 57 16.19 -4.62 -2.73
CA THR A 57 15.69 -5.99 -2.64
C THR A 57 16.18 -6.74 -1.40
N GLN A 58 17.44 -6.56 -1.00
CA GLN A 58 18.05 -7.29 0.12
C GLN A 58 17.92 -6.50 1.42
N CYS A 59 18.54 -5.32 1.51
CA CYS A 59 18.60 -4.58 2.77
C CYS A 59 17.22 -4.04 3.19
N LEU A 60 16.53 -3.35 2.28
CA LEU A 60 15.30 -2.66 2.62
C LEU A 60 14.10 -3.63 2.67
N LEU A 61 13.79 -4.31 1.56
CA LEU A 61 12.60 -5.16 1.49
C LEU A 61 12.76 -6.44 2.31
N HIS A 62 13.85 -7.19 2.12
CA HIS A 62 14.00 -8.50 2.73
C HIS A 62 14.43 -8.44 4.20
N ASP A 63 15.47 -7.68 4.52
CA ASP A 63 16.07 -7.69 5.85
C ASP A 63 15.38 -6.74 6.83
N THR A 64 14.84 -5.62 6.34
CA THR A 64 14.21 -4.60 7.19
C THR A 64 12.69 -4.69 7.21
N LEU A 65 12.02 -4.52 6.06
CA LEU A 65 10.57 -4.32 6.02
C LEU A 65 9.79 -5.64 6.18
N ARG A 66 10.22 -6.72 5.52
CA ARG A 66 9.50 -8.00 5.56
C ARG A 66 9.30 -8.52 6.99
N PRO A 67 10.27 -8.48 7.92
CA PRO A 67 10.05 -8.86 9.32
C PRO A 67 8.98 -8.00 10.03
N LEU A 68 8.94 -6.69 9.77
CA LEU A 68 7.97 -5.77 10.40
C LEU A 68 6.53 -6.07 9.99
N PHE A 69 6.32 -6.53 8.75
CA PHE A 69 5.00 -6.87 8.21
C PHE A 69 4.67 -8.37 8.26
N SER A 70 5.60 -9.19 8.73
CA SER A 70 5.33 -10.60 8.99
C SER A 70 4.47 -10.69 10.25
N LYS A 71 3.17 -10.94 10.08
CA LYS A 71 2.26 -11.23 11.21
C LYS A 71 2.96 -12.29 12.09
N PRO A 72 3.15 -12.07 13.41
CA PRO A 72 3.66 -13.12 14.28
C PRO A 72 2.67 -14.27 14.18
N SER A 73 3.11 -15.37 13.57
CA SER A 73 2.27 -16.53 13.36
C SER A 73 1.78 -16.97 14.74
N ALA A 74 0.48 -16.84 15.01
CA ALA A 74 -0.13 -17.51 16.14
C ALA A 74 0.25 -18.97 16.00
N ARG A 75 1.11 -19.49 16.89
CA ARG A 75 1.73 -20.82 16.80
C ARG A 75 0.67 -21.87 16.47
N LEU A 76 0.56 -22.23 15.20
CA LEU A 76 -0.26 -23.34 14.72
C LEU A 76 0.54 -24.61 15.00
N THR A 77 -0.03 -25.56 15.76
CA THR A 77 0.51 -26.92 15.74
C THR A 77 0.12 -27.64 14.46
N ALA A 78 0.88 -28.69 14.15
CA ALA A 78 0.76 -29.55 12.96
C ALA A 78 -0.64 -30.19 12.72
N SER A 79 -1.66 -29.90 13.55
CA SER A 79 -3.03 -30.36 13.36
C SER A 79 -4.03 -29.24 13.00
N GLY A 80 -3.58 -28.01 12.73
CA GLY A 80 -4.45 -26.92 12.26
C GLY A 80 -5.49 -26.40 13.27
N ARG A 81 -5.35 -26.72 14.56
CA ARG A 81 -6.14 -26.11 15.64
C ARG A 81 -5.31 -25.04 16.36
N PRO A 82 -5.91 -23.93 16.82
CA PRO A 82 -5.22 -22.99 17.70
C PRO A 82 -4.74 -23.73 18.95
N LEU A 83 -3.46 -23.58 19.30
CA LEU A 83 -2.90 -24.19 20.50
C LEU A 83 -3.51 -23.51 21.74
N GLN A 84 -4.48 -24.14 22.38
CA GLN A 84 -5.09 -23.64 23.62
C GLN A 84 -4.19 -23.79 24.87
N VAL A 85 -2.90 -24.03 24.71
CA VAL A 85 -1.95 -23.98 25.83
C VAL A 85 -0.78 -23.10 25.42
N ALA A 86 -1.02 -21.79 25.42
CA ALA A 86 0.05 -20.87 25.72
C ALA A 86 0.39 -21.09 27.20
N HIS A 87 1.61 -21.57 27.49
CA HIS A 87 2.26 -21.12 28.71
C HIS A 87 2.33 -19.60 28.59
N GLN A 88 1.38 -18.95 29.25
CA GLN A 88 1.24 -17.53 29.39
C GLN A 88 2.57 -17.03 29.99
N PRO A 89 3.39 -16.23 29.30
CA PRO A 89 4.23 -15.30 30.02
C PRO A 89 3.25 -14.37 30.73
N THR A 90 3.35 -14.29 32.04
CA THR A 90 2.50 -13.51 32.95
C THR A 90 2.67 -11.99 32.78
N ASP A 91 2.81 -11.49 31.56
CA ASP A 91 2.90 -10.06 31.25
C ASP A 91 1.94 -9.73 30.09
N MET A 92 0.65 -9.93 30.32
CA MET A 92 -0.35 -9.13 29.60
C MET A 92 -0.41 -7.75 30.27
N GLN A 93 0.62 -6.94 30.03
CA GLN A 93 0.49 -5.51 30.25
C GLN A 93 -0.61 -5.00 29.30
N PRO A 94 -1.61 -4.26 29.78
CA PRO A 94 -2.56 -3.61 28.88
C PRO A 94 -1.78 -2.69 27.94
N MET A 95 -1.84 -2.96 26.63
CA MET A 95 -1.15 -2.14 25.63
C MET A 95 -1.60 -0.70 25.80
N THR A 96 -0.67 0.18 26.14
CA THR A 96 -1.01 1.56 26.46
C THR A 96 -1.28 2.34 25.18
N SER A 97 -2.00 3.45 25.28
CA SER A 97 -2.20 4.36 24.14
C SER A 97 -0.88 4.88 23.55
N LEU A 98 0.21 4.88 24.32
CA LEU A 98 1.52 5.29 23.84
C LEU A 98 2.14 4.19 22.96
N ASP A 99 2.01 2.93 23.36
CA ASP A 99 2.52 1.78 22.60
C ASP A 99 1.82 1.65 21.24
N SER A 100 0.50 1.91 21.18
CA SER A 100 -0.24 1.90 19.92
C SER A 100 0.19 3.02 18.97
N LEU A 101 0.44 4.22 19.49
CA LEU A 101 0.92 5.35 18.68
C LEU A 101 2.36 5.11 18.19
N SER A 102 3.23 4.54 19.03
CA SER A 102 4.58 4.18 18.62
C SER A 102 4.57 3.14 17.49
N GLN A 103 3.72 2.12 17.60
CA GLN A 103 3.57 1.10 16.56
C GLN A 103 2.98 1.66 15.26
N GLU A 104 2.03 2.59 15.35
CA GLU A 104 1.48 3.30 14.19
C GLU A 104 2.56 4.11 13.46
N HIS A 105 3.33 4.93 14.18
CA HIS A 105 4.41 5.71 13.59
C HIS A 105 5.45 4.80 12.92
N GLU A 106 5.86 3.71 13.58
CA GLU A 106 6.81 2.75 13.01
C GLU A 106 6.31 2.18 11.68
N LYS A 107 5.02 1.80 11.59
CA LYS A 107 4.41 1.31 10.35
C LYS A 107 4.33 2.38 9.28
N LEU A 108 4.01 3.63 9.63
CA LEU A 108 3.97 4.74 8.68
C LEU A 108 5.36 5.04 8.11
N HIS A 109 6.40 5.09 8.94
CA HIS A 109 7.79 5.22 8.48
C HIS A 109 8.23 4.06 7.59
N ALA A 110 7.86 2.83 7.96
CA ALA A 110 8.11 1.65 7.15
C ALA A 110 7.39 1.74 5.78
N ALA A 111 6.14 2.21 5.77
CA ALA A 111 5.38 2.46 4.54
C ALA A 111 6.01 3.56 3.67
N SER A 112 6.59 4.60 4.26
CA SER A 112 7.33 5.64 3.52
C SER A 112 8.59 5.11 2.86
N SER A 113 9.38 4.32 3.60
CA SER A 113 10.56 3.65 3.04
C SER A 113 10.17 2.70 1.91
N PHE A 114 9.05 2.00 2.08
CA PHE A 114 8.49 1.13 1.05
C PHE A 114 7.97 1.89 -0.18
N ASN A 115 7.33 3.05 0.02
CA ASN A 115 6.93 3.94 -1.07
C ASN A 115 8.15 4.36 -1.90
N TRP A 116 9.23 4.77 -1.22
CA TRP A 116 10.49 5.09 -1.88
C TRP A 116 11.05 3.92 -2.69
N ALA A 117 11.01 2.70 -2.15
CA ALA A 117 11.44 1.50 -2.88
C ALA A 117 10.64 1.28 -4.16
N VAL A 118 9.31 1.37 -4.09
CA VAL A 118 8.42 1.24 -5.26
C VAL A 118 8.72 2.34 -6.27
N MET A 119 8.91 3.59 -5.82
CA MET A 119 9.20 4.74 -6.68
C MET A 119 10.60 4.72 -7.32
N SER A 120 11.58 4.13 -6.65
CA SER A 120 12.97 4.08 -7.11
C SER A 120 13.27 2.87 -8.00
N CYS A 121 12.58 1.75 -7.81
CA CYS A 121 12.77 0.59 -8.69
C CYS A 121 12.31 0.87 -10.13
N SER A 122 13.08 0.38 -11.09
CA SER A 122 12.67 0.37 -12.49
C SER A 122 11.50 -0.59 -12.73
N GLN A 123 10.76 -0.39 -13.82
CA GLN A 123 9.67 -1.30 -14.23
C GLN A 123 10.17 -2.75 -14.40
N ALA A 124 11.39 -2.91 -14.93
CA ALA A 124 12.04 -4.21 -15.10
C ALA A 124 12.38 -4.86 -13.74
N ALA A 125 12.90 -4.09 -12.79
CA ALA A 125 13.20 -4.58 -11.44
C ALA A 125 11.92 -4.98 -10.69
N VAL A 126 10.87 -4.15 -10.74
CA VAL A 126 9.55 -4.49 -10.15
C VAL A 126 9.02 -5.77 -10.78
N GLY A 127 9.02 -5.89 -12.11
CA GLY A 127 8.56 -7.09 -12.80
C GLY A 127 9.35 -8.36 -12.44
N ARG A 128 10.63 -8.25 -12.10
CA ARG A 128 11.48 -9.38 -11.69
C ARG A 128 11.30 -9.75 -10.22
N TYR A 129 11.16 -8.76 -9.34
CA TYR A 129 11.18 -8.95 -7.89
C TYR A 129 9.83 -8.70 -7.22
N TRP A 130 8.74 -8.60 -7.98
CA TRP A 130 7.38 -8.37 -7.48
C TRP A 130 6.96 -9.26 -6.28
N PRO A 131 7.39 -10.54 -6.14
CA PRO A 131 6.98 -11.34 -4.99
C PRO A 131 7.49 -10.81 -3.65
N LEU A 132 8.54 -9.98 -3.64
CA LEU A 132 9.05 -9.32 -2.44
C LEU A 132 8.18 -8.14 -2.01
N PHE A 133 7.54 -7.45 -2.96
CA PHE A 133 6.69 -6.30 -2.70
C PHE A 133 5.31 -6.71 -2.19
N LEU A 134 4.75 -7.79 -2.76
CA LEU A 134 3.34 -8.16 -2.53
C LEU A 134 2.97 -8.39 -1.06
N PRO A 135 3.74 -9.12 -0.23
CA PRO A 135 3.37 -9.33 1.17
C PRO A 135 3.29 -8.03 1.98
N ILE A 136 4.19 -7.08 1.71
CA ILE A 136 4.22 -5.78 2.38
C ILE A 136 3.02 -4.93 1.93
N LEU A 137 2.75 -4.89 0.62
CA LEU A 137 1.59 -4.21 0.03
C LEU A 137 0.27 -4.69 0.64
N LEU A 138 0.07 -6.00 0.71
CA LEU A 138 -1.14 -6.59 1.28
C LEU A 138 -1.24 -6.28 2.78
N SER A 139 -0.13 -6.37 3.53
CA SER A 139 -0.14 -6.03 4.95
C SER A 139 -0.51 -4.57 5.20
N LEU A 140 -0.06 -3.63 4.35
CA LEU A 140 -0.43 -2.23 4.45
C LEU A 140 -1.91 -2.01 4.06
N ALA A 141 -2.36 -2.59 2.95
CA ALA A 141 -3.75 -2.46 2.47
C ALA A 141 -4.78 -3.12 3.41
N GLU A 142 -4.36 -4.09 4.23
CA GLU A 142 -5.19 -4.76 5.23
C GLU A 142 -5.00 -4.21 6.66
N ASP A 143 -4.19 -3.15 6.86
CA ASP A 143 -3.91 -2.67 8.22
C ASP A 143 -5.18 -2.12 8.91
N HIS A 144 -5.30 -2.29 10.22
CA HIS A 144 -6.45 -1.82 10.98
C HIS A 144 -6.41 -0.30 11.20
N ASN A 145 -5.22 0.29 11.20
CA ASN A 145 -5.05 1.73 11.23
C ASN A 145 -5.36 2.31 9.84
N THR A 146 -6.27 3.27 9.81
CA THR A 146 -6.79 3.85 8.57
C THR A 146 -5.74 4.66 7.82
N ALA A 147 -4.86 5.40 8.52
CA ALA A 147 -3.77 6.15 7.89
C ALA A 147 -2.74 5.22 7.21
N VAL A 148 -2.34 4.14 7.89
CA VAL A 148 -1.45 3.11 7.30
C VAL A 148 -2.10 2.48 6.07
N ARG A 149 -3.40 2.17 6.16
CA ARG A 149 -4.16 1.60 5.04
C ARG A 149 -4.27 2.55 3.85
N VAL A 150 -4.61 3.83 4.07
CA VAL A 150 -4.65 4.87 3.03
C VAL A 150 -3.31 4.94 2.30
N LYS A 151 -2.20 4.98 3.05
CA LYS A 151 -0.86 4.98 2.46
C LYS A 151 -0.57 3.71 1.68
N GLY A 152 -0.91 2.54 2.23
CA GLY A 152 -0.81 1.25 1.56
C GLY A 152 -1.53 1.19 0.21
N LEU A 153 -2.77 1.68 0.16
CA LEU A 153 -3.57 1.74 -1.07
C LEU A 153 -2.95 2.66 -2.14
N ARG A 154 -2.39 3.81 -1.72
CA ARG A 154 -1.68 4.70 -2.65
C ARG A 154 -0.43 4.04 -3.23
N ILE A 155 0.39 3.40 -2.38
CA ILE A 155 1.59 2.69 -2.81
C ILE A 155 1.22 1.52 -3.73
N LEU A 156 0.12 0.83 -3.44
CA LEU A 156 -0.39 -0.24 -4.29
C LEU A 156 -0.76 0.25 -5.69
N GLY A 157 -1.37 1.44 -5.81
CA GLY A 157 -1.62 2.06 -7.12
C GLY A 157 -0.33 2.33 -7.91
N LEU A 158 0.70 2.87 -7.24
CA LEU A 158 2.02 3.11 -7.84
C LEU A 158 2.71 1.80 -8.27
N PHE A 159 2.55 0.74 -7.48
CA PHE A 159 3.07 -0.57 -7.82
C PHE A 159 2.37 -1.15 -9.07
N LEU A 160 1.04 -0.99 -9.19
CA LEU A 160 0.29 -1.44 -10.36
C LEU A 160 0.72 -0.72 -11.64
N ASP A 161 1.08 0.57 -11.56
CA ASP A 161 1.58 1.33 -12.71
C ASP A 161 2.97 0.85 -13.18
N LYS A 162 3.76 0.24 -12.29
CA LYS A 162 5.10 -0.27 -12.60
C LYS A 162 5.15 -1.78 -12.86
N CYS A 163 4.22 -2.56 -12.34
CA CYS A 163 4.23 -3.99 -12.55
C CYS A 163 3.58 -4.32 -13.90
N SER A 164 4.16 -5.26 -14.65
CA SER A 164 3.58 -5.66 -15.94
C SER A 164 2.17 -6.24 -15.73
N PRO A 165 1.15 -5.80 -16.51
CA PRO A 165 -0.20 -6.38 -16.44
C PRO A 165 -0.19 -7.90 -16.63
N ASP A 166 0.65 -8.41 -17.54
CA ASP A 166 0.78 -9.86 -17.79
C ASP A 166 1.27 -10.60 -16.55
N THR A 167 2.24 -10.03 -15.82
CA THR A 167 2.75 -10.62 -14.57
C THR A 167 1.64 -10.69 -13.52
N ILE A 168 0.88 -9.61 -13.34
CA ILE A 168 -0.20 -9.56 -12.34
C ILE A 168 -1.30 -10.57 -12.68
N LEU A 169 -1.77 -10.58 -13.93
CA LEU A 169 -2.90 -11.41 -14.37
C LEU A 169 -2.55 -12.89 -14.45
N SER A 170 -1.35 -13.25 -14.93
CA SER A 170 -0.94 -14.66 -15.07
C SER A 170 -0.62 -15.31 -13.73
N ALA A 171 -0.07 -14.54 -12.78
CA ALA A 171 0.20 -15.03 -11.42
C ALA A 171 -1.04 -15.03 -10.51
N GLY A 172 -2.19 -14.50 -10.98
CA GLY A 172 -3.42 -14.38 -10.19
C GLY A 172 -3.33 -13.36 -9.05
N VAL A 173 -2.35 -12.46 -9.12
CA VAL A 173 -2.08 -11.44 -8.09
C VAL A 173 -3.22 -10.42 -8.02
N ASP A 174 -3.91 -10.18 -9.14
CA ASP A 174 -5.08 -9.30 -9.17
C ASP A 174 -6.20 -9.76 -8.24
N ASN A 175 -6.44 -11.07 -8.12
CA ASN A 175 -7.47 -11.59 -7.22
C ASN A 175 -7.08 -11.37 -5.75
N VAL A 176 -5.79 -11.58 -5.43
CA VAL A 176 -5.28 -11.35 -4.07
C VAL A 176 -5.38 -9.88 -3.68
N ILE A 177 -5.06 -8.98 -4.62
CA ILE A 177 -5.23 -7.53 -4.42
C ILE A 177 -6.71 -7.18 -4.25
N GLN A 178 -7.59 -7.73 -5.09
CA GLN A 178 -9.04 -7.50 -4.95
C GLN A 178 -9.54 -7.94 -3.57
N ASP A 179 -9.16 -9.13 -3.11
CA ASP A 179 -9.61 -9.66 -1.82
C ASP A 179 -9.12 -8.81 -0.64
N ALA A 180 -7.90 -8.26 -0.72
CA ALA A 180 -7.36 -7.36 0.30
C ALA A 180 -8.01 -5.96 0.29
N VAL A 181 -8.32 -5.41 -0.90
CA VAL A 181 -8.78 -4.02 -1.05
C VAL A 181 -10.29 -3.90 -0.93
N PHE A 182 -11.07 -4.84 -1.46
CA PHE A 182 -12.54 -4.76 -1.52
C PHE A 182 -13.21 -4.53 -0.15
N PRO A 183 -12.76 -5.14 0.96
CA PRO A 183 -13.31 -4.87 2.29
C PRO A 183 -13.22 -3.40 2.71
N THR A 184 -12.27 -2.63 2.17
CA THR A 184 -12.12 -1.20 2.45
C THR A 184 -13.31 -0.37 1.96
N LEU A 185 -14.07 -0.87 0.97
CA LEU A 185 -15.28 -0.19 0.48
C LEU A 185 -16.41 -0.12 1.52
N LEU A 186 -16.29 -0.88 2.61
CA LEU A 186 -17.24 -0.89 3.74
C LEU A 186 -16.81 -0.01 4.92
N PHE A 187 -15.69 0.72 4.80
CA PHE A 187 -15.27 1.71 5.79
C PHE A 187 -16.13 2.96 5.61
N LEU A 188 -17.33 2.90 6.19
CA LEU A 188 -18.38 3.90 6.03
C LEU A 188 -18.69 4.59 7.37
N PRO A 189 -19.33 5.77 7.35
CA PRO A 189 -19.67 6.59 8.52
C PRO A 189 -20.37 5.89 9.71
N ALA A 190 -20.98 4.72 9.50
CA ALA A 190 -21.58 3.94 10.57
C ALA A 190 -20.55 3.34 11.55
N THR A 191 -19.34 3.06 11.09
CA THR A 191 -18.27 2.41 11.87
C THR A 191 -16.93 3.12 11.79
N THR A 192 -16.75 4.01 10.82
CA THR A 192 -15.51 4.74 10.55
C THR A 192 -15.85 6.22 10.40
N PRO A 193 -15.11 7.18 10.98
CA PRO A 193 -15.41 8.60 10.81
C PRO A 193 -15.54 9.01 9.33
N GLU A 194 -16.42 9.96 9.01
CA GLU A 194 -16.68 10.36 7.62
C GLU A 194 -15.42 10.85 6.90
N SER A 195 -14.56 11.61 7.58
CA SER A 195 -13.28 12.08 7.03
C SER A 195 -12.37 10.93 6.61
N GLU A 196 -12.19 9.94 7.49
CA GLU A 196 -11.37 8.75 7.22
C GLU A 196 -11.99 7.86 6.14
N SER A 197 -13.32 7.75 6.13
CA SER A 197 -14.06 7.00 5.09
C SER A 197 -13.77 7.59 3.71
N VAL A 198 -13.84 8.92 3.55
CA VAL A 198 -13.51 9.60 2.28
C VAL A 198 -12.06 9.32 1.85
N GLU A 199 -11.12 9.43 2.78
CA GLU A 199 -9.69 9.20 2.51
C GLU A 199 -9.36 7.75 2.11
N LEU A 200 -10.12 6.78 2.61
CA LEU A 200 -9.98 5.36 2.28
C LEU A 200 -10.67 4.96 0.98
N LEU A 201 -11.92 5.41 0.78
CA LEU A 201 -12.75 4.97 -0.34
C LEU A 201 -12.13 5.35 -1.67
N PHE A 202 -11.66 6.60 -1.81
CA PHE A 202 -11.12 7.08 -3.07
C PHE A 202 -9.94 6.22 -3.58
N PRO A 203 -8.82 6.07 -2.83
CA PRO A 203 -7.70 5.24 -3.30
C PRO A 203 -8.07 3.75 -3.42
N ALA A 204 -8.97 3.22 -2.59
CA ALA A 204 -9.45 1.84 -2.74
C ALA A 204 -10.15 1.61 -4.08
N TYR A 205 -11.06 2.51 -4.47
CA TYR A 205 -11.72 2.45 -5.77
C TYR A 205 -10.75 2.64 -6.93
N GLN A 206 -9.77 3.54 -6.80
CA GLN A 206 -8.76 3.75 -7.84
C GLN A 206 -7.92 2.48 -8.09
N VAL A 207 -7.47 1.80 -7.03
CA VAL A 207 -6.75 0.52 -7.16
C VAL A 207 -7.63 -0.53 -7.85
N LEU A 208 -8.89 -0.68 -7.44
CA LEU A 208 -9.80 -1.65 -8.06
C LEU A 208 -10.07 -1.31 -9.53
N LEU A 209 -10.19 -0.02 -9.88
CA LEU A 209 -10.32 0.41 -11.27
C LEU A 209 -9.05 0.09 -12.09
N GLN A 210 -7.86 0.33 -11.54
CA GLN A 210 -6.60 -0.04 -12.18
C GLN A 210 -6.54 -1.56 -12.43
N ILE A 211 -6.93 -2.38 -11.44
CA ILE A 211 -7.02 -3.84 -11.61
C ILE A 211 -7.95 -4.22 -12.77
N ALA A 212 -9.13 -3.59 -12.87
CA ALA A 212 -10.05 -3.85 -13.98
C ALA A 212 -9.44 -3.47 -15.34
N GLN A 213 -8.58 -2.45 -15.38
CA GLN A 213 -7.93 -1.94 -16.58
C GLN A 213 -6.67 -2.72 -16.98
N LEU A 214 -6.13 -3.59 -16.11
CA LEU A 214 -5.03 -4.49 -16.47
C LEU A 214 -5.41 -5.41 -17.63
N ASP A 215 -6.69 -5.75 -17.77
CA ASP A 215 -7.22 -6.44 -18.95
C ASP A 215 -7.59 -5.41 -20.04
N PRO A 216 -6.78 -5.29 -21.11
CA PRO A 216 -7.01 -4.27 -22.13
C PRO A 216 -8.25 -4.57 -22.98
N ASP A 217 -8.74 -5.82 -23.00
CA ASP A 217 -9.95 -6.16 -23.75
C ASP A 217 -11.21 -5.64 -23.03
N THR A 218 -11.75 -4.54 -23.56
CA THR A 218 -13.03 -3.96 -23.11
C THR A 218 -14.22 -4.92 -23.19
N ARG A 219 -14.13 -5.99 -24.00
CA ARG A 219 -15.16 -7.02 -24.14
C ARG A 219 -14.88 -8.25 -23.27
N SER A 220 -13.78 -8.28 -22.53
CA SER A 220 -13.46 -9.36 -21.61
C SER A 220 -14.59 -9.62 -20.62
N LEU A 221 -15.02 -10.87 -20.51
CA LEU A 221 -16.04 -11.26 -19.53
C LEU A 221 -15.52 -11.11 -18.10
N ARG A 222 -14.21 -11.33 -17.87
CA ARG A 222 -13.59 -11.17 -16.56
C ARG A 222 -13.66 -9.72 -16.10
N ARG A 223 -13.15 -8.80 -16.92
CA ARG A 223 -13.19 -7.36 -16.67
C ARG A 223 -14.62 -6.86 -16.44
N ARG A 224 -15.56 -7.23 -17.31
CA ARG A 224 -16.97 -6.82 -17.18
C ARG A 224 -17.61 -7.30 -15.89
N ARG A 225 -17.44 -8.58 -15.54
CA ARG A 225 -17.98 -9.14 -14.28
C ARG A 225 -17.41 -8.43 -13.06
N PHE A 226 -16.13 -8.08 -13.10
CA PHE A 226 -15.49 -7.38 -12.00
C PHE A 226 -15.99 -5.93 -11.86
N LEU A 227 -16.12 -5.19 -12.97
CA LEU A 227 -16.71 -3.84 -12.95
C LEU A 227 -18.19 -3.86 -12.51
N ASP A 228 -18.95 -4.89 -12.92
CA ASP A 228 -20.33 -5.10 -12.45
C ASP A 228 -20.38 -5.35 -10.94
N LYS A 229 -19.45 -6.16 -10.40
CA LYS A 229 -19.30 -6.39 -8.97
C LYS A 229 -18.97 -5.08 -8.25
N LEU A 230 -18.06 -4.26 -8.81
CA LEU A 230 -17.68 -2.99 -8.22
C LEU A 230 -18.86 -2.00 -8.12
N LEU A 231 -19.73 -1.94 -9.14
CA LEU A 231 -20.97 -1.16 -9.07
C LEU A 231 -21.93 -1.72 -8.01
N ARG A 232 -22.21 -3.03 -8.05
CA ARG A 232 -23.26 -3.63 -7.21
C ARG A 232 -22.85 -3.71 -5.75
N ASP A 233 -21.69 -4.27 -5.49
CA ASP A 233 -21.23 -4.62 -4.15
C ASP A 233 -20.37 -3.51 -3.52
N GLY A 234 -19.83 -2.60 -4.34
CA GLY A 234 -19.12 -1.40 -3.89
C GLY A 234 -20.05 -0.18 -3.85
N ILE A 235 -20.42 0.34 -5.02
CA ILE A 235 -21.14 1.61 -5.14
C ILE A 235 -22.55 1.54 -4.53
N PHE A 236 -23.38 0.59 -4.95
CA PHE A 236 -24.79 0.56 -4.51
C PHE A 236 -24.92 0.22 -3.03
N VAL A 237 -24.11 -0.71 -2.53
CA VAL A 237 -24.02 -1.01 -1.09
C VAL A 237 -23.53 0.21 -0.31
N GLY A 238 -22.45 0.86 -0.77
CA GLY A 238 -21.94 2.08 -0.14
C GLY A 238 -22.98 3.19 -0.08
N HIS A 239 -23.68 3.43 -1.18
CA HIS A 239 -24.76 4.42 -1.24
C HIS A 239 -25.92 4.04 -0.31
N TYR A 240 -26.33 2.77 -0.31
CA TYR A 240 -27.41 2.30 0.57
C TYR A 240 -27.13 2.59 2.06
N HIS A 241 -25.88 2.39 2.50
CA HIS A 241 -25.49 2.60 3.89
C HIS A 241 -25.09 4.04 4.26
N ALA A 242 -24.68 4.85 3.27
CA ALA A 242 -24.10 6.17 3.51
C ALA A 242 -24.71 7.31 2.68
N SER A 243 -25.89 7.13 2.09
CA SER A 243 -26.62 8.13 1.27
C SER A 243 -26.81 9.48 1.96
N GLN A 244 -26.89 9.49 3.29
CA GLN A 244 -27.01 10.71 4.10
C GLN A 244 -25.71 11.52 4.23
N HIS A 245 -24.57 10.97 3.80
CA HIS A 245 -23.26 11.63 3.87
C HIS A 245 -22.86 12.16 2.49
N ALA A 246 -23.07 13.46 2.27
CA ALA A 246 -22.87 14.10 0.96
C ALA A 246 -21.46 13.88 0.38
N ARG A 247 -20.41 13.92 1.21
CA ARG A 247 -19.03 13.69 0.76
C ARG A 247 -18.79 12.25 0.31
N ILE A 248 -19.43 11.28 0.96
CA ILE A 248 -19.37 9.87 0.53
C ILE A 248 -20.10 9.72 -0.80
N VAL A 249 -21.31 10.27 -0.92
CA VAL A 249 -22.07 10.24 -2.17
C VAL A 249 -21.28 10.87 -3.32
N GLU A 250 -20.60 11.98 -3.09
CA GLU A 250 -19.73 12.62 -4.08
C GLU A 250 -18.62 11.68 -4.57
N VAL A 251 -17.89 11.02 -3.66
CA VAL A 251 -16.88 10.01 -4.02
C VAL A 251 -17.50 8.89 -4.85
N LEU A 252 -18.64 8.33 -4.40
CA LEU A 252 -19.31 7.24 -5.11
C LEU A 252 -19.77 7.66 -6.51
N MET A 253 -20.30 8.87 -6.69
CA MET A 253 -20.74 9.36 -8.01
C MET A 253 -19.55 9.60 -8.95
N ASN A 254 -18.45 10.14 -8.44
CA ASN A 254 -17.22 10.32 -9.21
C ASN A 254 -16.68 8.96 -9.70
N ILE A 255 -16.61 7.96 -8.82
CA ILE A 255 -16.17 6.62 -9.21
C ILE A 255 -17.18 5.93 -10.15
N THR A 256 -18.48 6.13 -9.96
CA THR A 256 -19.53 5.58 -10.83
C THR A 256 -19.34 6.02 -12.27
N LYS A 257 -19.00 7.30 -12.49
CA LYS A 257 -18.67 7.83 -13.82
C LYS A 257 -17.52 7.05 -14.46
N ASP A 258 -16.45 6.77 -13.71
CA ASP A 258 -15.28 6.05 -14.21
C ASP A 258 -15.61 4.57 -14.53
N ILE A 259 -16.41 3.92 -13.69
CA ILE A 259 -16.86 2.54 -13.94
C ILE A 259 -17.77 2.47 -15.17
N ILE A 260 -18.73 3.41 -15.31
CA ILE A 260 -19.61 3.48 -16.50
C ILE A 260 -18.78 3.70 -17.76
N SER A 261 -17.79 4.60 -17.72
CA SER A 261 -16.85 4.81 -18.82
C SER A 261 -16.13 3.52 -19.21
N CYS A 262 -15.66 2.74 -18.22
CA CYS A 262 -15.01 1.45 -18.46
C CYS A 262 -15.95 0.37 -19.00
N LEU A 263 -17.22 0.35 -18.57
CA LEU A 263 -18.23 -0.62 -19.01
C LEU A 263 -18.81 -0.30 -20.39
N GLY A 264 -18.84 0.97 -20.80
CA GLY A 264 -19.47 1.41 -22.05
C GLY A 264 -20.93 0.94 -22.15
N ILE A 265 -21.31 0.32 -23.27
CA ILE A 265 -22.67 -0.16 -23.51
C ILE A 265 -23.19 -1.17 -22.47
N PHE A 266 -22.28 -1.90 -21.79
CA PHE A 266 -22.66 -2.87 -20.78
C PHE A 266 -23.18 -2.22 -19.48
N SER A 267 -23.01 -0.90 -19.33
CA SER A 267 -23.56 -0.13 -18.21
C SER A 267 -25.08 0.02 -18.27
N ALA A 268 -25.71 -0.16 -19.43
CA ALA A 268 -27.15 0.11 -19.64
C ALA A 268 -28.09 -0.66 -18.70
N LYS A 269 -27.68 -1.83 -18.19
CA LYS A 269 -28.45 -2.63 -17.22
C LYS A 269 -28.47 -2.05 -15.80
N HIS A 270 -27.70 -1.00 -15.55
CA HIS A 270 -27.55 -0.34 -14.25
C HIS A 270 -28.08 1.10 -14.26
N LEU A 271 -28.61 1.57 -15.40
CA LEU A 271 -29.37 2.82 -15.56
C LEU A 271 -30.86 2.53 -15.35
#